data_AF-A0A0D6MMK4-F1
#
_entry.id   AF-A0A0D6MMK4-F1
#
_cell.length_a   1.000
_cell.length_b   1.000
_cell.length_c   1.000
_cell.angle_alpha   90.00
_cell.angle_beta   90.00
_cell.angle_gamma   90.00
#
_symmetry.space_group_name_H-M   'P 1'
#
loop_
_entity.id
_entity.type
_entity.pdbx_description
1 polymer ?
#
loop_
_entity_poly.entity_id
_entity_poly.type
_entity_poly.pdbx_seq_one_letter_code
_entity_poly.pdbx_strand_id
1 'polypeptide(L)'
;MAGTSENLIAAAIIQYLETRPDHSATIAQIRSALPGFIELTREDREPSLTRTGEQKWEQIVRNVVCHRDVPDNAVNDGLLVYVARGRLSLPGLE
;
A
#
# COMPACT_ATOMS: atom_id res chain seq x y z
N MET A 1 -13.51 -2.68 16.20
CA MET A 1 -12.62 -1.86 15.35
C MET A 1 -12.63 -2.54 14.00
N ALA A 2 -13.00 -1.84 12.93
CA ALA A 2 -13.01 -2.43 11.58
C ALA A 2 -11.56 -2.61 11.13
N GLY A 3 -11.25 -3.74 10.48
CA GLY A 3 -9.90 -4.02 9.95
C GLY A 3 -9.40 -2.93 9.01
N THR A 4 -8.11 -2.93 8.73
CA THR A 4 -7.49 -1.92 7.87
C THR A 4 -8.08 -2.00 6.45
N SER A 5 -8.51 -0.87 5.88
CA SER A 5 -9.04 -0.77 4.50
C SER A 5 -7.95 -0.37 3.49
N GLU A 6 -8.19 -0.61 2.20
CA GLU A 6 -7.31 -0.18 1.10
C GLU A 6 -6.99 1.33 1.18
N ASN A 7 -7.97 2.17 1.50
CA ASN A 7 -7.79 3.62 1.62
C ASN A 7 -6.85 4.02 2.76
N LEU A 8 -6.90 3.31 3.90
CA LEU A 8 -5.96 3.56 5.01
C LEU A 8 -4.54 3.13 4.65
N ILE A 9 -4.39 1.98 3.98
CA ILE A 9 -3.10 1.52 3.46
C ILE A 9 -2.56 2.52 2.45
N ALA A 10 -3.38 2.98 1.51
CA ALA A 10 -2.96 3.97 0.53
C ALA A 10 -2.51 5.28 1.17
N ALA A 11 -3.24 5.80 2.16
CA ALA A 11 -2.85 6.99 2.91
C ALA A 11 -1.51 6.79 3.65
N ALA A 12 -1.26 5.60 4.21
CA ALA A 12 0.02 5.28 4.85
C ALA A 12 1.16 5.15 3.83
N ILE A 13 0.88 4.62 2.62
CA ILE A 13 1.85 4.57 1.52
C ILE A 13 2.22 5.99 1.09
N ILE A 14 1.25 6.88 0.90
CA ILE A 14 1.48 8.27 0.51
C ILE A 14 2.37 8.97 1.55
N GLN A 15 2.03 8.88 2.84
CA GLN A 15 2.86 9.45 3.91
C GLN A 15 4.29 8.90 3.88
N TYR A 16 4.47 7.59 3.69
CA TYR A 16 5.80 7.01 3.55
C TYR A 16 6.56 7.58 2.35
N LEU A 17 5.92 7.69 1.18
CA LEU A 17 6.54 8.26 -0.02
C LEU A 17 6.88 9.75 0.14
N GLU A 18 6.09 10.53 0.89
CA GLU A 18 6.42 11.93 1.22
C GLU A 18 7.69 12.05 2.05
N THR A 19 8.01 11.07 2.90
CA THR A 19 9.28 11.06 3.67
C THR A 19 10.50 10.70 2.83
N ARG A 20 10.31 10.21 1.60
CA ARG A 20 11.40 9.75 0.75
C ARG A 20 11.90 10.87 -0.16
N PRO A 21 13.22 10.97 -0.38
CA PRO A 21 13.79 11.98 -1.28
C PRO A 21 13.43 11.75 -2.75
N ASP A 22 13.15 10.51 -3.14
CA ASP A 22 12.77 10.12 -4.50
C ASP A 22 11.26 9.99 -4.69
N HIS A 23 10.46 10.27 -3.64
CA HIS A 23 9.01 10.13 -3.59
C HIS A 23 8.45 8.81 -4.16
N SER A 24 9.30 7.78 -4.26
CA SER A 24 8.99 6.52 -4.91
C SER A 24 9.61 5.35 -4.18
N ALA A 25 8.91 4.22 -4.12
CA ALA A 25 9.40 3.04 -3.43
C ALA A 25 8.87 1.76 -4.07
N THR A 26 9.63 0.67 -3.95
CA THR A 26 9.15 -0.66 -4.34
C THR A 26 8.14 -1.19 -3.32
N ILE A 27 7.25 -2.10 -3.76
CA ILE A 27 6.30 -2.78 -2.87
C ILE A 27 7.02 -3.44 -1.68
N ALA A 28 8.22 -3.98 -1.89
CA ALA A 28 9.01 -4.58 -0.82
C ALA A 28 9.46 -3.54 0.23
N GLN A 29 9.91 -2.37 -0.21
CA GLN A 29 10.27 -1.26 0.68
C GLN A 29 9.05 -0.74 1.44
N ILE A 30 7.93 -0.57 0.74
CA ILE A 30 6.66 -0.17 1.32
C ILE A 30 6.25 -1.16 2.40
N ARG A 31 6.19 -2.47 2.11
CA ARG A 31 5.86 -3.50 3.11
C ARG A 31 6.76 -3.40 4.35
N SER A 32 8.06 -3.21 4.17
CA SER A 32 8.97 -3.11 5.32
C SER A 32 8.76 -1.85 6.17
N ALA A 33 8.32 -0.74 5.57
CA ALA A 33 8.19 0.54 6.24
C ALA A 33 6.77 0.80 6.79
N LEU A 34 5.74 0.29 6.12
CA LEU A 34 4.34 0.60 6.37
C LEU A 34 3.88 0.39 7.82
N PRO A 35 4.32 -0.66 8.55
CA PRO A 35 3.94 -0.84 9.96
C PRO A 35 4.33 0.33 10.88
N GLY A 36 5.21 1.23 10.46
CA GLY A 36 5.54 2.47 11.17
C GLY A 36 4.65 3.67 10.81
N PHE A 37 3.85 3.58 9.75
CA PHE A 37 2.98 4.65 9.24
C PHE A 37 1.48 4.34 9.42
N ILE A 38 1.14 3.13 9.85
CA ILE A 38 -0.25 2.70 10.08
C ILE A 38 -0.35 1.87 11.35
N GLU A 39 -1.42 2.08 12.10
CA GLU A 39 -1.76 1.25 13.26
C GLU A 39 -2.43 -0.04 12.77
N LEU A 40 -1.62 -1.09 12.57
CA LEU A 40 -2.13 -2.42 12.22
C LEU A 40 -2.82 -3.06 13.42
N THR A 41 -4.10 -3.40 13.26
CA THR A 41 -4.85 -4.13 14.29
C THR A 41 -4.37 -5.58 14.40
N ARG A 42 -4.81 -6.27 15.45
CA ARG A 42 -4.52 -7.71 15.61
C ARG A 42 -5.04 -8.52 14.42
N GLU A 43 -6.20 -8.17 13.88
CA GLU A 43 -6.85 -8.85 12.75
C GLU A 43 -6.07 -8.66 11.45
N ASP A 44 -5.41 -7.52 11.29
CA ASP A 44 -4.60 -7.20 10.10
C ASP A 44 -3.31 -8.03 10.06
N ARG A 45 -2.76 -8.32 11.25
CA ARG A 45 -1.59 -9.18 11.45
C ARG A 45 -1.92 -10.67 11.43
N GLU A 46 -3.20 -11.03 11.30
CA GLU A 46 -3.57 -12.43 11.10
C GLU A 46 -3.11 -12.92 9.72
N PRO A 47 -2.80 -14.21 9.59
CA PRO A 47 -2.51 -14.80 8.31
C PRO A 47 -3.67 -14.60 7.34
N SER A 48 -3.35 -14.28 6.10
CA SER A 48 -4.31 -14.26 5.02
C SER A 48 -4.89 -15.65 4.80
N LEU A 49 -6.23 -15.72 4.73
CA LEU A 49 -6.95 -16.95 4.39
C LEU A 49 -6.76 -17.36 2.93
N THR A 50 -6.34 -16.43 2.08
CA THR A 50 -6.23 -16.64 0.63
C THR A 50 -4.79 -16.80 0.15
N ARG A 51 -3.80 -16.40 0.95
CA ARG A 51 -2.38 -16.57 0.64
C ARG A 51 -1.61 -17.10 1.83
N THR A 52 -1.05 -18.30 1.65
CA THR A 52 -0.20 -18.95 2.64
C THR A 52 1.08 -18.13 2.86
N GLY A 53 1.29 -17.66 4.10
CA GLY A 53 2.52 -16.97 4.52
C GLY A 53 2.51 -15.44 4.40
N GLU A 54 1.39 -14.81 4.00
CA GLU A 54 1.23 -13.35 4.04
C GLU A 54 0.19 -12.97 5.11
N GLN A 55 0.38 -11.85 5.81
CA GLN A 55 -0.65 -11.29 6.69
C GLN A 55 -1.75 -10.59 5.85
N LYS A 56 -2.93 -10.37 6.44
CA LYS A 56 -4.04 -9.70 5.73
C LYS A 56 -3.63 -8.33 5.17
N TRP A 57 -2.92 -7.50 5.95
CA TRP A 57 -2.49 -6.18 5.48
C TRP A 57 -1.51 -6.25 4.29
N GLU A 58 -0.66 -7.28 4.22
CA GLU A 58 0.28 -7.46 3.12
C GLU A 58 -0.43 -7.76 1.81
N GLN A 59 -1.55 -8.49 1.89
CA GLN A 59 -2.43 -8.69 0.77
C GLN A 59 -3.12 -7.40 0.33
N ILE A 60 -3.56 -6.55 1.27
CA ILE A 60 -4.18 -5.26 0.97
C ILE A 60 -3.21 -4.35 0.23
N VAL A 61 -1.93 -4.29 0.62
CA VAL A 61 -0.89 -3.55 -0.11
C VAL A 61 -0.77 -4.02 -1.56
N ARG A 62 -0.87 -5.34 -1.81
CA ARG A 62 -0.87 -5.86 -3.19
C ARG A 62 -2.14 -5.52 -3.93
N ASN A 63 -3.30 -5.51 -3.26
CA ASN A 63 -4.56 -5.11 -3.88
C ASN A 63 -4.51 -3.65 -4.32
N VAL A 64 -3.94 -2.74 -3.52
CA VAL A 64 -3.72 -1.33 -3.92
C VAL A 64 -2.98 -1.23 -5.25
N VAL A 65 -1.97 -2.09 -5.49
CA VAL A 65 -1.21 -2.08 -6.75
C VAL A 65 -1.91 -2.81 -7.90
N CYS A 66 -2.53 -3.95 -7.62
CA CYS A 66 -3.11 -4.83 -8.63
C CYS A 66 -4.50 -4.35 -9.09
N HIS A 67 -5.28 -3.74 -8.21
CA HIS A 67 -6.61 -3.21 -8.48
C HIS A 67 -6.58 -1.74 -8.93
N ARG A 68 -5.47 -1.31 -9.54
CA ARG A 68 -5.26 0.05 -10.04
C ARG A 68 -6.26 0.51 -11.10
N ASP A 69 -7.01 -0.41 -11.71
CA ASP A 69 -8.05 -0.15 -12.71
C ASP A 69 -9.47 -0.14 -12.09
N VAL A 70 -9.57 -0.28 -10.76
CA VAL A 70 -10.86 -0.32 -10.03
C VAL A 70 -11.14 1.07 -9.44
N PRO A 71 -12.38 1.59 -9.56
CA PRO A 71 -12.77 2.83 -8.90
C PRO A 71 -12.65 2.71 -7.37
N ASP A 72 -12.31 3.82 -6.69
CA ASP A 72 -11.95 3.86 -5.24
C ASP A 72 -10.56 3.27 -4.91
N ASN A 73 -9.72 3.02 -5.92
CA ASN A 73 -8.32 2.68 -5.72
C ASN A 73 -7.44 3.93 -5.80
N ALA A 74 -6.52 4.10 -4.85
CA ALA A 74 -5.64 5.28 -4.82
C ALA A 74 -4.77 5.47 -6.07
N VAL A 75 -4.46 4.40 -6.81
CA VAL A 75 -3.78 4.50 -8.11
C VAL A 75 -4.75 4.97 -9.20
N ASN A 76 -5.98 4.44 -9.22
CA ASN A 76 -7.02 4.88 -10.15
C ASN A 76 -7.41 6.36 -9.92
N ASP A 77 -7.46 6.77 -8.66
CA ASP A 77 -7.83 8.13 -8.26
C ASP A 77 -6.69 9.13 -8.46
N GLY A 78 -5.54 8.69 -9.00
CA GLY A 78 -4.39 9.53 -9.31
C GLY A 78 -3.61 9.99 -8.08
N LEU A 79 -3.84 9.41 -6.90
CA LEU A 79 -3.11 9.72 -5.66
C LEU A 79 -1.75 9.00 -5.59
N LEU A 80 -1.63 7.88 -6.31
CA LEU A 80 -0.40 7.11 -6.46
C LEU A 80 -0.20 6.77 -7.94
N VAL A 81 1.05 6.71 -8.38
CA VAL A 81 1.41 6.28 -9.72
C VAL A 81 2.13 4.95 -9.63
N TYR A 82 1.64 3.96 -10.38
CA TYR A 82 2.38 2.72 -10.57
C TYR A 82 3.48 2.89 -11.62
N VAL A 83 4.72 2.81 -11.18
CA VAL A 83 5.93 2.81 -12.00
C VAL A 83 6.36 1.37 -12.28
N ALA A 84 7.13 1.18 -13.37
CA ALA A 84 7.62 -0.13 -13.78
C ALA A 84 8.31 -0.91 -12.65
N ARG A 85 8.19 -2.25 -12.72
CA ARG A 85 8.82 -3.22 -11.80
C ARG A 85 8.32 -3.19 -10.35
N GLY A 86 7.05 -2.90 -10.11
CA GLY A 86 6.49 -2.98 -8.76
C GLY A 86 6.84 -1.78 -7.89
N ARG A 87 6.99 -0.60 -8.50
CA ARG A 87 7.31 0.65 -7.81
C ARG A 87 6.08 1.56 -7.79
N LEU A 88 5.85 2.25 -6.69
CA LEU A 88 4.85 3.30 -6.57
C LEU A 88 5.57 4.64 -6.41
N SER A 89 5.03 5.70 -7.01
CA SER A 89 5.48 7.09 -6.85
C SER A 89 4.30 8.00 -6.53
N LEU A 90 4.58 9.19 -6.01
CA LEU A 90 3.60 10.27 -5.95
C LEU A 90 3.35 10.84 -7.37
N PRO A 91 2.12 11.29 -7.67
CA PRO A 91 1.78 11.86 -8.98
C PRO A 91 2.60 13.11 -9.29
N GLY A 92 3.07 13.23 -10.54
CA GLY A 92 3.87 14.36 -11.01
C GLY A 92 5.35 14.29 -10.63
N LEU A 93 5.78 13.20 -9.99
CA LEU A 93 7.15 12.95 -9.51
C LEU A 93 7.66 11.57 -9.97
N GLU A 94 7.10 11.05 -11.06
CA GLU A 94 7.36 9.71 -11.64
C GLU A 94 8.60 9.61 -12.54
#